data_AF-A0A1Q7X941-F1
#
_entry.id   AF-A0A1Q7X941-F1
#
_cell.length_a   1.000
_cell.length_b   1.000
_cell.length_c   1.000
_cell.angle_alpha   90.00
_cell.angle_beta   90.00
_cell.angle_gamma   90.00
#
_symmetry.space_group_name_H-M   'P 1'
#
loop_
_entity.id
_entity.type
_entity.pdbx_description
1 polymer ?
#
loop_
_entity_poly.entity_id
_entity_poly.type
_entity_poly.pdbx_seq_one_letter_code
_entity_poly.pdbx_strand_id
1 'polypeptide(L)'
;MIAASPSEIRGRAEKVARALGASGISALVTETRSTVGGGSLPEETQDSFAVTLGGAPAMSLAQALRAADPPVVARIALERVALDLRSVLPEDDEGLVRAVVGALAKGGGDGPSRHQERSRARARWPV
;
A
#
# COMPACT_ATOMS: atom_id res chain seq x y z
N MET A 1 7.07 0.51 -14.51
CA MET A 1 7.62 -0.73 -15.09
C MET A 1 6.64 -1.39 -16.05
N ILE A 2 6.51 -0.89 -17.28
CA ILE A 2 5.49 -1.36 -18.24
C ILE A 2 5.78 -2.79 -18.73
N ALA A 3 7.03 -3.12 -19.04
CA ALA A 3 7.42 -4.44 -19.58
C ALA A 3 7.67 -5.53 -18.52
N ALA A 4 7.62 -5.19 -17.22
CA ALA A 4 7.85 -6.17 -16.17
C ALA A 4 6.69 -7.16 -16.09
N SER A 5 7.03 -8.44 -15.90
CA SER A 5 6.07 -9.52 -15.75
C SER A 5 5.34 -9.42 -14.40
N PRO A 6 4.09 -9.91 -14.30
CA PRO A 6 3.35 -9.91 -13.04
C PRO A 6 4.07 -10.62 -11.89
N SER A 7 4.83 -11.69 -12.18
CA SER A 7 5.60 -12.44 -11.17
C SER A 7 6.77 -11.61 -10.60
N GLU A 8 7.43 -10.79 -11.42
CA GLU A 8 8.44 -9.84 -10.94
C GLU A 8 7.81 -8.77 -10.02
N ILE A 9 6.63 -8.24 -10.40
CA ILE A 9 5.89 -7.31 -9.53
C ILE A 9 5.53 -7.97 -8.21
N ARG A 10 5.02 -9.22 -8.25
CA ARG A 10 4.66 -9.99 -7.06
C ARG A 10 5.84 -10.18 -6.12
N GLY A 11 6.99 -10.60 -6.65
CA GLY A 11 8.20 -10.81 -5.85
C GLY A 11 8.70 -9.53 -5.18
N ARG A 12 8.59 -8.38 -5.85
CA ARG A 12 8.88 -7.07 -5.24
C ARG A 12 7.86 -6.69 -4.16
N ALA A 13 6.57 -6.85 -4.45
CA ALA A 13 5.51 -6.57 -3.48
C ALA A 13 5.67 -7.41 -2.21
N GLU A 14 6.05 -8.68 -2.31
CA GLU A 14 6.32 -9.56 -1.16
C GLU A 14 7.51 -9.08 -0.32
N LYS A 15 8.59 -8.63 -0.94
CA LYS A 15 9.75 -8.05 -0.23
C LYS A 15 9.37 -6.78 0.52
N VAL A 16 8.65 -5.87 -0.14
CA VAL A 16 8.18 -4.62 0.47
C VAL A 16 7.20 -4.90 1.61
N ALA A 17 6.20 -5.77 1.42
CA ALA A 17 5.25 -6.14 2.46
C ALA A 17 5.94 -6.76 3.69
N ARG A 18 6.96 -7.61 3.47
CA ARG A 18 7.75 -8.20 4.55
C ARG A 18 8.53 -7.15 5.34
N ALA A 19 9.17 -6.19 4.65
CA ALA A 19 9.93 -5.12 5.29
C ALA A 19 9.03 -4.18 6.12
N LEU A 20 7.84 -3.86 5.61
CA LEU A 20 6.82 -3.10 6.34
C LEU A 20 6.31 -3.88 7.56
N GLY A 21 6.02 -5.17 7.40
CA GLY A 21 5.60 -6.04 8.50
C GLY A 21 6.65 -6.15 9.60
N ALA A 22 7.93 -6.24 9.26
CA ALA A 22 9.04 -6.21 10.21
C ALA A 22 9.13 -4.89 11.00
N SER A 23 8.57 -3.81 10.44
CA SER A 23 8.47 -2.49 11.09
C SER A 23 7.14 -2.29 11.82
N GLY A 24 6.32 -3.34 11.97
CA GLY A 24 5.04 -3.30 12.69
C GLY A 24 3.85 -2.79 11.87
N ILE A 25 4.01 -2.57 10.55
CA ILE A 25 2.94 -2.08 9.68
C ILE A 25 2.16 -3.26 9.11
N SER A 26 0.82 -3.22 9.25
CA SER A 26 -0.07 -4.21 8.64
C SER A 26 -0.06 -4.06 7.11
N ALA A 27 0.66 -4.94 6.42
CA ALA A 27 0.81 -4.93 4.96
C ALA A 27 0.54 -6.31 4.35
N LEU A 28 -0.17 -6.36 3.23
CA LEU A 28 -0.48 -7.60 2.50
C LEU A 28 -0.30 -7.40 0.99
N VAL A 29 0.20 -8.44 0.31
CA VAL A 29 0.27 -8.45 -1.16
C VAL A 29 -1.10 -8.80 -1.71
N THR A 30 -1.56 -8.06 -2.73
CA THR A 30 -2.87 -8.26 -3.35
C THR A 30 -2.76 -8.09 -4.86
N GLU A 31 -3.43 -8.96 -5.60
CA GLU A 31 -3.57 -8.83 -7.06
C GLU A 31 -4.32 -7.54 -7.41
N THR A 32 -3.90 -6.89 -8.48
CA THR A 32 -4.56 -5.69 -8.97
C THR A 32 -4.38 -5.52 -10.47
N ARG A 33 -5.09 -4.56 -11.04
CA ARG A 33 -4.86 -4.11 -12.42
C ARG A 33 -4.33 -2.69 -12.42
N SER A 34 -3.29 -2.45 -13.21
CA SER A 34 -2.72 -1.11 -13.41
C SER A 34 -3.10 -0.63 -14.81
N THR A 35 -3.58 0.60 -14.92
CA THR A 35 -3.80 1.24 -16.23
C THR A 35 -2.47 1.61 -16.87
N VAL A 36 -2.35 1.37 -18.17
CA VAL A 36 -1.16 1.76 -18.96
C VAL A 36 -1.40 3.14 -19.56
N GLY A 37 -0.61 4.13 -19.13
CA GLY A 37 -0.71 5.52 -19.63
C GLY A 37 -1.63 6.42 -18.78
N GLY A 38 -1.41 7.73 -18.87
CA GLY A 38 -2.26 8.75 -18.26
C GLY A 38 -2.96 9.55 -19.36
N GLY A 39 -4.29 9.44 -19.46
CA GLY A 39 -5.09 10.13 -20.46
C GLY A 39 -5.23 9.40 -21.81
N SER A 40 -6.41 9.56 -22.44
CA SER A 40 -6.84 9.10 -23.78
C SER A 40 -6.85 7.60 -24.13
N LEU A 41 -6.16 6.71 -23.41
CA LEU A 41 -6.37 5.24 -23.49
C LEU A 41 -6.78 4.67 -22.12
N PRO A 42 -8.02 4.86 -21.68
CA PRO A 42 -8.49 4.36 -20.38
C PRO A 42 -8.68 2.83 -20.30
N GLU A 43 -8.61 2.12 -21.43
CA GLU A 43 -9.06 0.71 -21.49
C GLU A 43 -7.94 -0.33 -21.36
N GLU A 44 -6.67 0.06 -21.56
CA GLU A 44 -5.54 -0.88 -21.46
C GLU A 44 -5.10 -1.04 -20.00
N THR A 45 -5.34 -2.23 -19.46
CA THR A 45 -4.93 -2.61 -18.10
C THR A 45 -4.00 -3.81 -18.11
N GLN A 46 -3.03 -3.81 -17.20
CA GLN A 46 -2.10 -4.93 -17.01
C GLN A 46 -2.25 -5.52 -15.62
N ASP A 47 -2.09 -6.84 -15.54
CA ASP A 47 -2.00 -7.55 -14.27
C ASP A 47 -0.80 -7.05 -13.45
N SER A 48 -1.03 -6.83 -12.17
CA SER A 48 -0.05 -6.27 -11.24
C SER A 48 -0.28 -6.79 -9.83
N PHE A 49 0.63 -6.43 -8.94
CA PHE A 49 0.52 -6.68 -7.52
C PHE A 49 0.76 -5.39 -6.75
N ALA A 50 -0.08 -5.14 -5.76
CA ALA A 50 0.06 -4.03 -4.85
C ALA A 50 0.33 -4.52 -3.42
N VAL A 51 0.95 -3.65 -2.62
CA VAL A 51 1.00 -3.79 -1.17
C VAL A 51 -0.15 -2.99 -0.58
N THR A 52 -1.11 -3.68 0.02
CA THR A 52 -2.24 -3.07 0.72
C THR A 52 -1.90 -2.82 2.18
N LEU A 53 -2.21 -1.62 2.67
CA LEU A 53 -1.96 -1.21 4.05
C LEU A 53 -3.24 -1.23 4.88
N GLY A 54 -3.12 -1.62 6.14
CA GLY A 54 -4.22 -1.64 7.11
C GLY A 54 -3.83 -1.02 8.45
N GLY A 55 -4.68 -1.19 9.46
CA GLY A 55 -4.47 -0.69 10.82
C GLY A 55 -5.08 0.69 11.10
N ALA A 56 -5.53 1.41 10.07
CA ALA A 56 -6.30 2.65 10.19
C ALA A 56 -7.19 2.84 8.94
N PRO A 57 -8.16 3.77 8.97
CA PRO A 57 -8.98 4.09 7.80
C PRO A 57 -8.13 4.49 6.58
N ALA A 58 -8.49 4.01 5.39
CA ALA A 58 -7.67 4.21 4.19
C ALA A 58 -7.44 5.69 3.85
N MET A 59 -8.42 6.56 4.09
CA MET A 59 -8.26 8.00 3.88
C MET A 59 -7.18 8.59 4.79
N SER A 60 -7.14 8.21 6.06
CA SER A 60 -6.14 8.66 7.03
C SER A 60 -4.74 8.17 6.66
N LEU A 61 -4.62 6.88 6.29
CA LEU A 61 -3.36 6.32 5.79
C LEU A 61 -2.88 7.05 4.53
N ALA A 62 -3.74 7.24 3.54
CA ALA A 62 -3.39 7.93 2.29
C ALA A 62 -2.99 9.39 2.53
N GLN A 63 -3.63 10.08 3.48
CA GLN A 63 -3.27 11.44 3.86
C GLN A 63 -1.88 11.48 4.52
N ALA A 64 -1.60 10.59 5.47
CA ALA A 64 -0.29 10.50 6.11
C ALA A 64 0.82 10.23 5.10
N LEU A 65 0.60 9.32 4.14
CA LEU A 65 1.54 9.00 3.07
C LEU A 65 1.78 10.19 2.12
N ARG A 66 0.75 10.96 1.77
CA ARG A 66 0.88 12.16 0.95
C ARG A 66 1.65 13.28 1.64
N ALA A 67 1.60 13.33 2.97
CA ALA A 67 2.35 14.30 3.79
C ALA A 67 3.78 13.81 4.14
N ALA A 68 4.17 12.62 3.70
CA ALA A 68 5.51 12.09 3.94
C ALA A 68 6.57 12.85 3.11
N ASP A 69 7.84 12.66 3.48
CA ASP A 69 8.99 13.16 2.72
C ASP A 69 9.96 11.99 2.45
N PRO A 70 10.07 11.50 1.19
CA PRO A 70 9.31 11.94 0.02
C PRO A 70 7.82 11.55 0.09
N PRO A 71 6.91 12.28 -0.59
CA PRO A 71 5.49 11.98 -0.57
C PRO A 71 5.19 10.67 -1.32
N VAL A 72 4.31 9.84 -0.74
CA VAL A 72 3.86 8.59 -1.34
C VAL A 72 2.39 8.74 -1.76
N VAL A 73 2.15 8.72 -3.07
CA VAL A 73 0.80 8.77 -3.64
C VAL A 73 0.31 7.35 -3.88
N ALA A 74 -0.63 6.92 -3.04
CA ALA A 74 -1.23 5.60 -3.13
C ALA A 74 -2.62 5.64 -3.76
N ARG A 75 -3.05 4.53 -4.35
CA ARG A 75 -4.44 4.33 -4.77
C ARG A 75 -5.28 3.89 -3.57
N ILE A 76 -6.54 4.32 -3.52
CA ILE A 76 -7.54 3.71 -2.64
C ILE A 76 -8.43 2.81 -3.48
N ALA A 77 -8.51 1.54 -3.11
CA ALA A 77 -9.38 0.55 -3.76
C ALA A 77 -9.99 -0.36 -2.69
N LEU A 78 -11.29 -0.63 -2.77
CA LEU A 78 -12.01 -1.45 -1.78
C LEU A 78 -11.72 -1.03 -0.33
N GLU A 79 -11.80 0.29 -0.07
CA GLU A 79 -11.52 0.91 1.23
C GLU A 79 -10.12 0.64 1.81
N ARG A 80 -9.14 0.36 0.95
CA ARG A 80 -7.76 0.10 1.33
C ARG A 80 -6.78 0.94 0.56
N VAL A 81 -5.70 1.34 1.22
CA VAL A 81 -4.55 1.95 0.57
C VAL A 81 -3.76 0.86 -0.14
N ALA A 82 -3.53 1.03 -1.44
CA ALA A 82 -2.79 0.11 -2.29
C ALA A 82 -1.59 0.83 -2.94
N LEU A 83 -0.39 0.33 -2.64
CA LEU A 83 0.86 0.74 -3.28
C LEU A 83 1.13 -0.20 -4.44
N ASP A 84 0.87 0.24 -5.68
CA ASP A 84 1.07 -0.59 -6.87
C ASP A 84 2.53 -0.56 -7.31
N LEU A 85 3.24 -1.70 -7.25
CA LEU A 85 4.68 -1.74 -7.50
C LEU A 85 4.99 -1.59 -9.00
N ARG A 86 4.00 -1.66 -9.88
CA ARG A 86 4.19 -1.36 -11.31
C ARG A 86 4.51 0.12 -11.55
N SER A 87 4.07 1.03 -10.69
CA SER A 87 4.40 2.46 -10.76
C SER A 87 5.64 2.86 -9.96
N VAL A 88 6.31 1.92 -9.29
CA VAL A 88 7.50 2.16 -8.46
C VAL A 88 8.71 1.52 -9.13
N LEU A 89 9.82 2.25 -9.27
CA LEU A 89 11.05 1.67 -9.83
C LEU A 89 11.71 0.73 -8.81
N PRO A 90 12.42 -0.34 -9.23
CA PRO A 90 13.08 -1.27 -8.31
C PRO A 90 14.00 -0.61 -7.29
N GLU A 91 14.78 0.39 -7.72
CA GLU A 91 15.69 1.17 -6.88
C GLU A 91 14.97 1.99 -5.80
N ASP A 92 13.68 2.28 -5.98
CA ASP A 92 12.87 3.06 -5.03
C ASP A 92 12.21 2.20 -3.95
N ASP A 93 12.31 0.86 -4.00
CA ASP A 93 11.64 -0.03 -3.04
C ASP A 93 12.03 0.28 -1.59
N GLU A 94 13.31 0.47 -1.32
CA GLU A 94 13.78 0.82 0.02
C GLU A 94 13.33 2.23 0.45
N GLY A 95 13.34 3.17 -0.51
CA GLY A 95 12.85 4.53 -0.27
C GLY A 95 11.37 4.55 0.08
N LEU A 96 10.56 3.78 -0.65
CA LEU A 96 9.14 3.58 -0.39
C LEU A 96 8.90 3.01 1.02
N VAL A 97 9.63 1.96 1.39
CA VAL A 97 9.52 1.37 2.74
C VAL A 97 9.83 2.41 3.81
N ARG A 98 10.95 3.14 3.68
CA ARG A 98 11.33 4.20 4.65
C ARG A 98 10.27 5.29 4.75
N ALA A 99 9.74 5.77 3.62
CA ALA A 99 8.71 6.80 3.59
C ALA A 99 7.41 6.34 4.27
N VAL A 100 6.96 5.11 3.98
CA VAL A 100 5.76 4.52 4.59
C VAL A 100 5.96 4.32 6.10
N VAL A 101 7.11 3.79 6.53
CA VAL A 101 7.42 3.63 7.96
C VAL A 101 7.45 4.97 8.67
N GLY A 102 8.15 5.96 8.11
CA GLY A 102 8.23 7.29 8.69
C GLY A 102 6.88 8.00 8.78
N ALA A 103 6.01 7.84 7.78
CA ALA A 103 4.69 8.44 7.77
C ALA A 103 3.76 7.81 8.81
N LEU A 104 3.77 6.48 8.94
CA LEU A 104 2.83 5.76 9.79
C LEU A 104 3.31 5.62 11.25
N ALA A 105 4.61 5.75 11.52
CA ALA A 105 5.13 5.85 12.88
C ALA A 105 4.70 7.18 13.55
N LYS A 106 4.61 8.28 12.78
CA LYS A 106 4.20 9.61 13.28
C LYS A 106 2.69 9.71 13.55
N GLY A 107 1.88 8.88 12.90
CA GLY A 107 0.42 8.85 13.05
C GLY A 107 -0.10 8.19 14.34
N GLY A 108 0.78 7.64 15.19
CA GLY A 108 0.42 7.10 16.51
C GLY A 108 0.25 8.15 17.62
N GLY A 109 0.38 9.45 17.29
CA GLY A 109 0.41 10.55 18.24
C GLY A 109 -0.92 11.20 18.61
N ASP A 110 -2.02 10.93 17.89
CA ASP A 110 -3.34 11.38 18.31
C ASP A 110 -4.01 10.29 19.16
N GLY A 111 -4.00 10.54 20.48
CA GLY A 111 -4.52 9.64 21.51
C GLY A 111 -5.97 9.20 21.31
N PRO A 112 -6.42 8.20 22.09
CA PRO A 112 -7.64 7.46 21.81
C PRO A 112 -8.87 8.35 21.96
N SER A 113 -9.57 8.60 20.85
CA SER A 113 -11.00 8.90 20.87
C SER A 113 -11.71 7.70 21.49
N ARG A 114 -11.95 7.79 22.80
CA ARG A 114 -12.73 6.84 23.58
C ARG A 114 -14.14 6.76 23.03
N HIS A 115 -14.37 5.87 22.06
CA HIS A 115 -15.67 5.23 21.88
C HIS A 115 -15.46 3.78 21.43
N GLN A 116 -15.40 2.93 22.46
CA GLN A 116 -16.11 1.65 22.54
C GLN A 116 -15.75 0.56 21.53
N GLU A 117 -14.88 -0.34 21.99
CA GLU A 117 -15.18 -1.77 22.16
C GLU A 117 -16.35 -2.34 21.34
N ARG A 118 -16.04 -3.18 20.33
CA ARG A 118 -16.47 -4.59 20.29
C ARG A 118 -15.89 -5.35 19.10
N SER A 119 -15.51 -6.58 19.42
CA SER A 119 -15.23 -7.73 18.55
C SER A 119 -13.89 -7.77 17.84
N ARG A 120 -12.96 -8.48 18.48
CA ARG A 120 -11.89 -9.25 17.84
C ARG A 120 -12.51 -10.28 16.88
N ALA A 121 -12.93 -9.86 15.70
CA ALA A 121 -13.12 -10.76 14.59
C ALA A 121 -11.76 -10.97 13.93
N ARG A 122 -11.12 -12.10 14.24
CA ARG A 122 -10.13 -12.70 13.34
C ARG A 122 -10.87 -12.99 12.03
N ALA A 123 -10.94 -11.99 11.14
CA ALA A 123 -11.53 -12.17 9.83
C ALA A 123 -10.60 -13.09 9.04
N ARG A 124 -10.97 -14.38 9.03
CA ARG A 124 -10.45 -15.36 8.09
C ARG A 124 -10.67 -14.81 6.69
N TRP A 125 -9.57 -14.70 5.97
CA TRP A 125 -9.48 -14.16 4.61
C TRP A 125 -10.00 -15.19 3.62
N PRO A 126 -10.89 -14.84 2.68
CA PRO A 126 -11.10 -15.70 1.51
C PRO A 126 -9.88 -15.58 0.59
N VAL A 127 -9.37 -16.74 0.19
CA VAL A 127 -8.40 -16.92 -0.90
C VAL A 127 -9.04 -16.63 -2.25
#